data_AF-A0AAV4B1X6-F1
#
_entry.id   AF-A0AAV4B1X6-F1
#
_cell.length_a   1.000
_cell.length_b   1.000
_cell.length_c   1.000
_cell.angle_alpha   90.00
_cell.angle_beta   90.00
_cell.angle_gamma   90.00
#
_symmetry.space_group_name_H-M   'P 1'
#
loop_
_entity.id
_entity.type
_entity.pdbx_description
1 polymer ?
#
loop_
_entity_poly.entity_id
_entity_poly.type
_entity_poly.pdbx_seq_one_letter_code
_entity_poly.pdbx_strand_id
1 'polypeptide(L)'
;MFLLVSPWKTDDNIYLLFDFAHLFKSIRNNWLTGKTGEITFDHNGEEHIAKWQQIRQLQKCEDGQLCIMSRLTYQAANPKPIERQRVETCLKVFCNETKEALIEHPELRKENVDGTVLFLEKVITFFKIMNVKSLYEDQKQNNPLRAAISSPHDKQLQILTDFAHFADKLKRFQGKRIKKLTVDTATAFHHTCLGVVEMTRSLLHENQFVLLGKFTTDPLEKAFGKLRQGSGGTYFINVQQILEKVNMMKQSLH
;
A
#
# COMPACT_ATOMS: atom_id res chain seq x y z
N MET A 1 -15.21 25.81 14.45
CA MET A 1 -14.43 24.72 13.83
C MET A 1 -15.07 24.47 12.47
N PHE A 2 -14.48 24.95 11.38
CA PHE A 2 -15.01 24.70 10.05
C PHE A 2 -14.84 23.20 9.75
N LEU A 3 -15.95 22.46 9.79
CA LEU A 3 -15.99 21.08 9.32
C LEU A 3 -15.88 21.14 7.79
N LEU A 4 -14.67 20.96 7.27
CA LEU A 4 -14.48 20.68 5.85
C LEU A 4 -15.26 19.40 5.53
N VAL A 5 -16.27 19.50 4.66
CA VAL A 5 -17.12 18.37 4.24
C VAL A 5 -16.27 17.26 3.60
N SER A 6 -15.21 17.66 2.88
CA SER A 6 -14.21 16.76 2.30
C SER A 6 -12.80 17.26 2.65
N PRO A 7 -12.16 16.79 3.73
CA PRO A 7 -10.85 17.30 4.17
C PRO A 7 -9.69 16.99 3.20
N TRP A 8 -9.93 16.17 2.17
CA TRP A 8 -9.00 15.85 1.09
C TRP A 8 -9.13 16.76 -0.14
N LYS A 9 -10.06 17.72 -0.14
CA LYS A 9 -10.36 18.58 -1.31
C LYS A 9 -10.47 20.05 -0.90
N THR A 10 -9.86 20.94 -1.69
CA THR A 10 -10.07 22.40 -1.59
C THR A 10 -11.14 22.87 -2.57
N ASP A 11 -11.64 24.08 -2.38
CA ASP A 11 -12.60 24.72 -3.30
C ASP A 11 -12.04 24.87 -4.72
N ASP A 12 -10.72 25.07 -4.84
CA ASP A 12 -10.00 25.15 -6.12
C ASP A 12 -9.71 23.78 -6.78
N ASN A 13 -10.39 22.71 -6.34
CA ASN A 13 -10.19 21.34 -6.81
C ASN A 13 -8.74 20.81 -6.63
N ILE A 14 -8.04 21.25 -5.59
CA ILE A 14 -6.76 20.66 -5.20
C ILE A 14 -7.05 19.49 -4.25
N TYR A 15 -6.47 18.32 -4.57
CA TYR A 15 -6.65 17.10 -3.80
C TYR A 15 -5.41 16.79 -2.95
N LEU A 16 -5.59 16.63 -1.65
CA LEU A 16 -4.55 16.20 -0.72
C LEU A 16 -4.50 14.67 -0.67
N LEU A 17 -3.44 14.10 -1.24
CA LEU A 17 -3.21 12.65 -1.27
C LEU A 17 -1.96 12.28 -0.47
N PHE A 18 -2.02 11.19 0.27
CA PHE A 18 -0.84 10.56 0.85
C PHE A 18 -0.29 9.52 -0.12
N ASP A 19 1.03 9.34 -0.13
CA ASP A 19 1.65 8.35 -1.01
C ASP A 19 1.20 6.92 -0.65
N PHE A 20 0.50 6.28 -1.58
CA PHE A 20 -0.06 4.95 -1.39
C PHE A 20 1.00 3.87 -1.14
N ALA A 21 2.23 4.02 -1.64
CA ALA A 21 3.32 3.07 -1.38
C ALA A 21 3.79 3.16 0.08
N HIS A 22 3.79 4.37 0.66
CA HIS A 22 4.06 4.57 2.08
C HIS A 22 2.89 4.11 2.96
N LEU A 23 1.64 4.32 2.54
CA LEU A 23 0.48 3.76 3.21
C LEU A 23 0.51 2.23 3.24
N PHE A 24 0.88 1.60 2.13
CA PHE A 24 1.04 0.16 2.00
C PHE A 24 2.11 -0.40 2.96
N LYS A 25 3.25 0.27 3.11
CA LYS A 25 4.23 -0.07 4.16
C LYS A 25 3.67 0.15 5.56
N SER A 26 2.89 1.21 5.75
CA SER A 26 2.32 1.59 7.05
C SER A 26 1.32 0.55 7.55
N ILE A 27 0.44 0.01 6.70
CA ILE A 27 -0.51 -1.05 7.10
C ILE A 27 0.23 -2.32 7.56
N ARG A 28 1.26 -2.74 6.82
CA ARG A 28 2.14 -3.85 7.25
C ARG A 28 2.78 -3.57 8.60
N ASN A 29 3.38 -2.39 8.75
CA ASN A 29 4.12 -2.03 9.95
C ASN A 29 3.19 -1.93 11.17
N ASN A 30 1.97 -1.44 10.99
CA ASN A 30 0.95 -1.41 12.04
C ASN A 30 0.58 -2.81 12.50
N TRP A 31 0.34 -3.72 11.55
CA TRP A 31 0.02 -5.12 11.85
C TRP A 31 1.16 -5.83 12.59
N LEU A 32 2.39 -5.74 12.05
CA LEU A 32 3.59 -6.35 12.60
C LEU A 32 3.95 -5.83 14.01
N THR A 33 3.87 -4.51 14.22
CA THR A 33 4.30 -3.88 15.48
C THR A 33 3.17 -3.73 16.49
N GLY A 34 1.95 -4.17 16.15
CA GLY A 34 0.84 -4.24 17.09
C GLY A 34 1.21 -5.17 18.25
N LYS A 35 0.76 -4.86 19.47
CA LYS A 35 1.12 -5.61 20.68
C LYS A 35 0.84 -7.12 20.55
N THR A 36 -0.23 -7.47 19.86
CA THR A 36 -0.66 -8.86 19.63
C THR A 36 -0.23 -9.41 18.27
N GLY A 37 0.26 -8.56 17.35
CA GLY A 37 0.45 -8.96 15.95
C GLY A 37 -0.86 -9.30 15.23
N GLU A 38 -2.00 -8.79 15.71
CA GLU A 38 -3.32 -9.05 15.14
C GLU A 38 -3.98 -7.76 14.64
N ILE A 39 -4.91 -7.90 13.70
CA ILE A 39 -5.86 -6.85 13.30
C ILE A 39 -7.26 -7.46 13.32
N THR A 40 -8.18 -6.83 14.04
CA THR A 40 -9.60 -7.21 14.12
C THR A 40 -10.43 -6.26 13.26
N PHE A 41 -11.24 -6.82 12.37
CA PHE A 41 -12.04 -6.06 11.42
C PHE A 41 -13.39 -6.71 11.14
N ASP A 42 -14.35 -5.88 10.76
CA ASP A 42 -15.68 -6.30 10.32
C ASP A 42 -15.66 -6.57 8.80
N HIS A 43 -16.26 -7.68 8.40
CA HIS A 43 -16.59 -7.95 7.00
C HIS A 43 -17.98 -8.58 6.93
N ASN A 44 -18.90 -7.92 6.23
CA ASN A 44 -20.28 -8.38 6.04
C ASN A 44 -21.04 -8.66 7.37
N GLY A 45 -20.71 -7.91 8.43
CA GLY A 45 -21.35 -8.06 9.75
C GLY A 45 -20.67 -9.09 10.66
N GLU A 46 -19.63 -9.77 10.18
CA GLU A 46 -18.86 -10.74 10.95
C GLU A 46 -17.48 -10.19 11.34
N GLU A 47 -17.07 -10.45 12.59
CA GLU A 47 -15.76 -10.08 13.08
C GLU A 47 -14.71 -11.12 12.65
N HIS A 48 -13.67 -10.65 11.97
CA HIS A 48 -12.51 -11.44 11.57
C HIS A 48 -11.23 -10.94 12.22
N ILE A 49 -10.26 -11.84 12.37
CA ILE A 49 -8.96 -11.55 12.96
C ILE A 49 -7.85 -11.98 11.99
N ALA A 50 -7.07 -11.02 11.51
CA ALA A 50 -5.84 -11.27 10.77
C ALA A 50 -4.65 -11.37 11.72
N LYS A 51 -3.85 -12.43 11.60
CA LYS A 51 -2.74 -12.75 12.52
C LYS A 51 -1.41 -12.78 11.78
N TRP A 52 -0.48 -11.89 12.15
CA TRP A 52 0.87 -11.87 11.58
C TRP A 52 1.63 -13.16 11.86
N GLN A 53 1.29 -13.86 12.94
CA GLN A 53 1.87 -15.15 13.28
C GLN A 53 1.67 -16.19 12.15
N GLN A 54 0.55 -16.17 11.44
CA GLN A 54 0.30 -17.08 10.32
C GLN A 54 1.24 -16.82 9.14
N ILE A 55 1.61 -15.55 8.90
CA ILE A 55 2.64 -15.18 7.91
C ILE A 55 4.01 -15.75 8.32
N ARG A 56 4.37 -15.64 9.60
CA ARG A 56 5.63 -16.21 10.12
C ARG A 56 5.63 -17.72 10.05
N GLN A 57 4.51 -18.35 10.33
CA GLN A 57 4.38 -19.80 10.30
C GLN A 57 4.49 -20.33 8.88
N LEU A 58 3.79 -19.74 7.92
CA LEU A 58 3.94 -20.09 6.50
C LEU A 58 5.41 -19.99 6.06
N GLN A 59 6.07 -18.86 6.36
CA GLN A 59 7.48 -18.70 6.03
C GLN A 59 8.37 -19.78 6.67
N LYS A 60 8.08 -20.17 7.92
CA LYS A 60 8.82 -21.22 8.63
C LYS A 60 8.56 -22.61 8.04
N CYS A 61 7.32 -22.91 7.65
CA CYS A 61 6.96 -24.17 7.02
C CYS A 61 7.69 -24.37 5.68
N GLU A 62 7.90 -23.29 4.93
CA GLU A 62 8.62 -23.31 3.66
C GLU A 62 10.15 -23.20 3.80
N ASP A 63 10.66 -22.89 4.99
CA ASP A 63 12.10 -22.70 5.21
C ASP A 63 12.86 -24.03 5.03
N GLY A 64 13.83 -24.04 4.12
CA GLY A 64 14.59 -25.23 3.76
C GLY A 64 13.81 -26.27 2.94
N GLN A 65 12.59 -25.98 2.51
CA GLN A 65 11.81 -26.87 1.64
C GLN A 65 12.24 -26.74 0.18
N LEU A 66 12.15 -27.84 -0.57
CA LEU A 66 12.40 -27.85 -2.01
C LEU A 66 11.29 -27.15 -2.81
N CYS A 67 10.06 -27.19 -2.30
CA CYS A 67 8.90 -26.56 -2.91
C CYS A 67 8.41 -25.40 -2.03
N ILE A 68 8.40 -24.19 -2.59
CA ILE A 68 7.94 -22.96 -1.93
C ILE A 68 6.74 -22.45 -2.72
N MET A 69 5.62 -22.25 -2.04
CA MET A 69 4.35 -21.80 -2.64
C MET A 69 4.15 -20.29 -2.52
N SER A 70 4.75 -19.67 -1.50
CA SER A 70 4.67 -18.23 -1.24
C SER A 70 5.86 -17.45 -1.83
N ARG A 71 5.82 -16.12 -1.72
CA ARG A 71 6.99 -15.24 -1.99
C ARG A 71 7.71 -14.80 -0.72
N LEU A 72 7.31 -15.34 0.42
CA LEU A 72 7.84 -14.92 1.71
C LEU A 72 9.32 -15.27 1.80
N THR A 73 10.06 -14.33 2.38
CA THR A 73 11.41 -14.58 2.88
C THR A 73 11.41 -14.33 4.37
N TYR A 74 12.44 -14.81 5.07
CA TYR A 74 12.64 -14.48 6.48
C TYR A 74 12.57 -12.97 6.73
N GLN A 75 13.19 -12.16 5.86
CA GLN A 75 13.13 -10.69 5.94
C GLN A 75 11.72 -10.11 5.73
N ALA A 76 10.87 -10.75 4.91
CA ALA A 76 9.51 -10.28 4.69
C ALA A 76 8.61 -10.56 5.91
N ALA A 77 8.77 -11.73 6.54
CA ALA A 77 8.02 -12.13 7.73
C ALA A 77 8.57 -11.50 9.04
N ASN A 78 9.87 -11.18 9.08
CA ASN A 78 10.59 -10.66 10.24
C ASN A 78 11.44 -9.42 9.93
N PRO A 79 10.86 -8.33 9.38
CA PRO A 79 11.65 -7.18 8.95
C PRO A 79 12.19 -6.37 10.13
N LYS A 80 13.49 -6.10 10.08
CA LYS A 80 14.18 -5.12 10.95
C LYS A 80 13.70 -3.70 10.64
N PRO A 81 13.88 -2.72 11.56
CA PRO A 81 13.41 -1.34 11.36
C PRO A 81 13.79 -0.72 10.01
N ILE A 82 15.01 -0.95 9.52
CA ILE A 82 15.46 -0.44 8.22
C ILE A 82 14.78 -1.14 7.03
N GLU A 83 14.53 -2.45 7.14
CA GLU A 83 13.89 -3.27 6.10
C GLU A 83 12.39 -2.94 5.97
N ARG A 84 11.79 -2.37 7.03
CA ARG A 84 10.41 -1.87 7.01
C ARG A 84 10.20 -0.67 6.09
N GLN A 85 11.27 -0.03 5.63
CA GLN A 85 11.16 1.04 4.63
C GLN A 85 11.09 0.51 3.18
N ARG A 86 11.41 -0.78 2.96
CA ARG A 86 11.38 -1.39 1.63
C ARG A 86 9.96 -1.81 1.26
N VAL A 87 9.49 -1.35 0.11
CA VAL A 87 8.19 -1.75 -0.45
C VAL A 87 8.22 -3.20 -0.96
N GLU A 88 9.38 -3.66 -1.46
CA GLU A 88 9.57 -5.02 -1.98
C GLU A 88 9.29 -6.10 -0.95
N THR A 89 9.72 -5.90 0.30
CA THR A 89 9.42 -6.84 1.39
C THR A 89 7.93 -6.83 1.75
N CYS A 90 7.24 -5.70 1.54
CA CYS A 90 5.80 -5.59 1.69
C CYS A 90 5.05 -6.37 0.61
N LEU A 91 5.52 -6.28 -0.64
CA LEU A 91 4.95 -6.99 -1.79
C LEU A 91 5.07 -8.51 -1.65
N LYS A 92 6.11 -9.01 -0.99
CA LYS A 92 6.25 -10.45 -0.69
C LYS A 92 5.17 -10.96 0.28
N VAL A 93 4.69 -10.10 1.18
CA VAL A 93 3.61 -10.43 2.13
C VAL A 93 2.25 -10.29 1.46
N PHE A 94 1.99 -9.14 0.84
CA PHE A 94 0.75 -8.85 0.15
C PHE A 94 0.86 -9.18 -1.34
N CYS A 95 0.87 -10.47 -1.65
CA CYS A 95 0.75 -10.98 -3.02
C CYS A 95 -0.21 -12.18 -3.07
N ASN A 96 -0.69 -12.50 -4.27
CA ASN A 96 -1.63 -13.59 -4.47
C ASN A 96 -1.01 -14.91 -4.03
N GLU A 97 0.24 -15.16 -4.40
CA GLU A 97 0.97 -16.39 -4.10
C GLU A 97 1.05 -16.65 -2.60
N THR A 98 1.39 -15.64 -1.79
CA THR A 98 1.38 -15.77 -0.33
C THR A 98 -0.01 -15.97 0.24
N LYS A 99 -1.03 -15.32 -0.32
CA LYS A 99 -2.42 -15.51 0.10
C LYS A 99 -2.93 -16.93 -0.22
N GLU A 100 -2.71 -17.42 -1.44
CA GLU A 100 -3.09 -18.78 -1.84
C GLU A 100 -2.29 -19.83 -1.06
N ALA A 101 -1.00 -19.59 -0.80
CA ALA A 101 -0.18 -20.48 0.03
C ALA A 101 -0.73 -20.62 1.45
N LEU A 102 -1.29 -19.57 2.06
CA LEU A 102 -1.94 -19.71 3.38
C LEU A 102 -3.12 -20.69 3.35
N ILE A 103 -3.85 -20.74 2.24
CA ILE A 103 -5.04 -21.60 2.06
C ILE A 103 -4.61 -23.06 1.80
N GLU A 104 -3.66 -23.23 0.87
CA GLU A 104 -3.35 -24.53 0.28
C GLU A 104 -2.20 -25.27 0.98
N HIS A 105 -1.38 -24.57 1.77
CA HIS A 105 -0.20 -25.18 2.39
C HIS A 105 -0.62 -26.31 3.36
N PRO A 106 -0.13 -27.56 3.19
CA PRO A 106 -0.61 -28.73 3.95
C PRO A 106 -0.54 -28.56 5.48
N GLU A 107 0.55 -27.96 5.97
CA GLU A 107 0.77 -27.70 7.40
C GLU A 107 -0.19 -26.66 8.01
N LEU A 108 -0.78 -25.78 7.18
CA LEU A 108 -1.69 -24.72 7.63
C LEU A 108 -3.16 -25.02 7.36
N ARG A 109 -3.47 -26.07 6.59
CA ARG A 109 -4.83 -26.42 6.17
C ARG A 109 -5.81 -26.68 7.33
N LYS A 110 -5.29 -27.04 8.52
CA LYS A 110 -6.09 -27.24 9.74
C LYS A 110 -6.28 -25.97 10.57
N GLU A 111 -5.55 -24.91 10.27
CA GLU A 111 -5.66 -23.63 10.96
C GLU A 111 -6.76 -22.78 10.31
N ASN A 112 -7.50 -22.04 11.14
CA ASN A 112 -8.37 -21.00 10.63
C ASN A 112 -7.53 -19.79 10.20
N VAL A 113 -7.29 -19.69 8.89
CA VAL A 113 -6.56 -18.59 8.24
C VAL A 113 -7.48 -17.55 7.58
N ASP A 114 -8.80 -17.74 7.64
CA ASP A 114 -9.79 -16.99 6.85
C ASP A 114 -9.67 -15.48 7.07
N GLY A 115 -9.54 -15.05 8.34
CA GLY A 115 -9.38 -13.63 8.67
C GLY A 115 -8.09 -13.03 8.10
N THR A 116 -7.00 -13.79 8.05
CA THR A 116 -5.74 -13.33 7.45
C THR A 116 -5.83 -13.28 5.93
N VAL A 117 -6.39 -14.32 5.30
CA VAL A 117 -6.60 -14.40 3.85
C VAL A 117 -7.46 -13.23 3.37
N LEU A 118 -8.58 -12.98 4.05
CA LEU A 118 -9.49 -11.88 3.74
C LEU A 118 -8.83 -10.51 3.90
N PHE A 119 -8.01 -10.33 4.94
CA PHE A 119 -7.25 -9.10 5.12
C PHE A 119 -6.22 -8.90 4.01
N LEU A 120 -5.46 -9.94 3.65
CA LEU A 120 -4.52 -9.88 2.53
C LEU A 120 -5.25 -9.52 1.24
N GLU A 121 -6.38 -10.15 0.93
CA GLU A 121 -7.16 -9.89 -0.28
C GLU A 121 -7.57 -8.41 -0.39
N LYS A 122 -8.11 -7.81 0.67
CA LYS A 122 -8.48 -6.38 0.69
C LYS A 122 -7.29 -5.48 0.38
N VAL A 123 -6.15 -5.72 1.03
CA VAL A 123 -4.95 -4.88 0.89
C VAL A 123 -4.27 -5.08 -0.47
N ILE A 124 -4.23 -6.33 -0.96
CA ILE A 124 -3.73 -6.68 -2.30
C ILE A 124 -4.56 -5.99 -3.37
N THR A 125 -5.89 -6.06 -3.26
CA THR A 125 -6.81 -5.48 -4.24
C THR A 125 -6.70 -3.96 -4.28
N PHE A 126 -6.65 -3.29 -3.11
CA PHE A 126 -6.31 -1.86 -3.03
C PHE A 126 -5.01 -1.54 -3.79
N PHE A 127 -3.93 -2.26 -3.51
CA PHE A 127 -2.63 -1.95 -4.10
C PHE A 127 -2.58 -2.21 -5.61
N LYS A 128 -3.27 -3.25 -6.10
CA LYS A 128 -3.39 -3.55 -7.54
C LYS A 128 -4.02 -2.39 -8.31
N ILE A 129 -5.10 -1.81 -7.78
CA ILE A 129 -5.82 -0.68 -8.39
C ILE A 129 -4.96 0.59 -8.33
N MET A 130 -4.37 0.90 -7.17
CA MET A 130 -3.57 2.11 -6.99
C MET A 130 -2.28 2.12 -7.81
N ASN A 131 -1.66 0.97 -8.04
CA ASN A 131 -0.34 0.87 -8.68
C ASN A 131 -0.40 0.64 -10.21
N VAL A 132 -1.45 1.13 -10.89
CA VAL A 132 -1.57 1.06 -12.35
C VAL A 132 -0.78 2.20 -13.00
N LYS A 133 0.35 1.84 -13.63
CA LYS A 133 1.32 2.80 -14.20
C LYS A 133 1.29 2.93 -15.73
N SER A 134 0.53 2.07 -16.41
CA SER A 134 0.39 2.04 -17.87
C SER A 134 -1.01 1.59 -18.30
N LEU A 135 -1.40 1.88 -19.54
CA LEU A 135 -2.70 1.53 -20.11
C LEU A 135 -2.96 0.02 -20.23
N TYR A 136 -1.90 -0.78 -20.33
CA TYR A 136 -1.97 -2.21 -20.67
C TYR A 136 -1.57 -3.10 -19.49
N GLU A 137 -1.57 -2.56 -18.27
CA GLU A 137 -1.15 -3.30 -17.08
C GLU A 137 -2.11 -4.46 -16.76
N ASP A 138 -3.39 -4.33 -17.07
CA ASP A 138 -4.38 -5.40 -16.99
C ASP A 138 -4.09 -6.56 -17.93
N GLN A 139 -3.73 -6.27 -19.19
CA GLN A 139 -3.38 -7.28 -20.19
C GLN A 139 -2.08 -7.98 -19.79
N LYS A 140 -1.05 -7.21 -19.43
CA LYS A 140 0.25 -7.74 -19.00
C LYS A 140 0.15 -8.64 -17.77
N GLN A 141 -0.71 -8.29 -16.83
CA GLN A 141 -0.86 -9.02 -15.57
C GLN A 141 -2.06 -9.99 -15.58
N ASN A 142 -2.76 -10.09 -16.70
CA ASN A 142 -4.03 -10.80 -16.84
C ASN A 142 -5.01 -10.53 -15.68
N ASN A 143 -5.21 -9.25 -15.37
CA ASN A 143 -6.01 -8.83 -14.22
C ASN A 143 -6.82 -7.55 -14.50
N PRO A 144 -8.16 -7.64 -14.65
CA PRO A 144 -9.02 -6.49 -14.93
C PRO A 144 -9.04 -5.41 -13.83
N LEU A 145 -8.61 -5.70 -12.60
CA LEU A 145 -8.47 -4.69 -11.54
C LEU A 145 -7.27 -3.77 -11.75
N ARG A 146 -6.40 -4.09 -12.71
CA ARG A 146 -5.22 -3.29 -13.07
C ARG A 146 -5.41 -2.48 -14.35
N ALA A 147 -6.65 -2.38 -14.86
CA ALA A 147 -6.93 -1.59 -16.04
C ALA A 147 -6.84 -0.10 -15.70
N ALA A 148 -6.53 0.73 -16.70
CA ALA A 148 -6.67 2.17 -16.54
C ALA A 148 -8.16 2.52 -16.27
N ILE A 149 -8.40 3.49 -15.38
CA ILE A 149 -9.76 3.92 -15.07
C ILE A 149 -10.21 4.79 -16.23
N SER A 150 -11.32 4.45 -16.87
CA SER A 150 -11.86 5.15 -18.05
C SER A 150 -13.30 5.58 -17.87
N SER A 151 -13.95 5.18 -16.76
CA SER A 151 -15.31 5.57 -16.42
C SER A 151 -15.38 6.12 -14.99
N PRO A 152 -16.13 7.21 -14.74
CA PRO A 152 -16.35 7.73 -13.38
C PRO A 152 -17.16 6.77 -12.50
N HIS A 153 -17.71 5.70 -13.09
CA HIS A 153 -18.47 4.64 -12.43
C HIS A 153 -17.73 3.30 -12.45
N ASP A 154 -16.42 3.29 -12.74
CA ASP A 154 -15.64 2.06 -12.75
C ASP A 154 -15.69 1.35 -11.40
N LYS A 155 -15.86 0.02 -11.44
CA LYS A 155 -15.90 -0.84 -10.24
C LYS A 155 -14.69 -0.65 -9.32
N GLN A 156 -13.54 -0.30 -9.89
CA GLN A 156 -12.29 -0.05 -9.17
C GLN A 156 -12.44 1.15 -8.21
N LEU A 157 -13.17 2.19 -8.61
CA LEU A 157 -13.46 3.35 -7.77
C LEU A 157 -14.36 2.95 -6.59
N GLN A 158 -15.37 2.11 -6.82
CA GLN A 158 -16.22 1.59 -5.74
C GLN A 158 -15.39 0.77 -4.74
N ILE A 159 -14.51 -0.11 -5.23
CA ILE A 159 -13.61 -0.89 -4.38
C ILE A 159 -12.72 0.02 -3.52
N LEU A 160 -12.20 1.13 -4.08
CA LEU A 160 -11.43 2.10 -3.31
C LEU A 160 -12.28 2.82 -2.26
N THR A 161 -13.53 3.18 -2.58
CA THR A 161 -14.48 3.74 -1.60
C THR A 161 -14.76 2.75 -0.47
N ASP A 162 -15.01 1.48 -0.78
CA ASP A 162 -15.24 0.44 0.22
C ASP A 162 -14.00 0.23 1.09
N PHE A 163 -12.80 0.27 0.49
CA PHE A 163 -11.54 0.20 1.22
C PHE A 163 -11.33 1.43 2.13
N ALA A 164 -11.77 2.61 1.70
CA ALA A 164 -11.73 3.82 2.53
C ALA A 164 -12.55 3.66 3.81
N HIS A 165 -13.77 3.11 3.70
CA HIS A 165 -14.65 2.86 4.85
C HIS A 165 -14.12 1.71 5.71
N PHE A 166 -13.55 0.69 5.10
CA PHE A 166 -12.85 -0.37 5.82
C PHE A 166 -11.67 0.18 6.65
N ALA A 167 -10.85 1.07 6.08
CA ALA A 167 -9.74 1.70 6.79
C ALA A 167 -10.22 2.59 7.94
N ASP A 168 -11.31 3.33 7.77
CA ASP A 168 -11.89 4.16 8.84
C ASP A 168 -12.50 3.31 9.97
N LYS A 169 -13.14 2.17 9.67
CA LYS A 169 -13.57 1.20 10.69
C LYS A 169 -12.40 0.53 11.44
N LEU A 170 -11.21 0.52 10.83
CA LEU A 170 -9.96 0.07 11.46
C LEU A 170 -9.30 1.14 12.32
N LYS A 171 -9.83 2.37 12.29
CA LYS A 171 -9.40 3.46 13.15
C LYS A 171 -9.68 3.10 14.59
N ARG A 172 -8.71 3.44 15.43
CA ARG A 172 -8.80 3.28 16.86
C ARG A 172 -9.06 4.64 17.48
N PHE A 173 -10.10 4.77 18.30
CA PHE A 173 -10.50 6.08 18.82
C PHE A 173 -9.77 6.47 20.12
N GLN A 174 -9.47 5.54 21.06
CA GLN A 174 -8.82 5.88 22.36
C GLN A 174 -7.97 4.72 22.98
N GLY A 175 -6.90 5.01 23.75
CA GLY A 175 -6.10 4.05 24.59
C GLY A 175 -4.68 3.62 24.10
N LYS A 176 -4.23 2.36 24.36
CA LYS A 176 -3.04 1.68 23.72
C LYS A 176 -3.39 0.83 22.48
N ARG A 177 -2.60 0.88 21.37
CA ARG A 177 -2.98 0.27 20.08
C ARG A 177 -3.03 -1.25 20.22
N ILE A 178 -4.24 -1.81 20.14
CA ILE A 178 -4.51 -3.25 20.25
C ILE A 178 -5.44 -3.63 19.10
N LYS A 179 -5.01 -4.59 18.27
CA LYS A 179 -5.78 -5.16 17.15
C LYS A 179 -6.34 -4.18 16.10
N LYS A 180 -5.80 -2.97 15.98
CA LYS A 180 -6.29 -1.90 15.09
C LYS A 180 -5.14 -1.08 14.49
N LEU A 181 -5.42 -0.27 13.47
CA LEU A 181 -4.45 0.67 12.91
C LEU A 181 -4.29 1.91 13.81
N THR A 182 -3.20 2.66 13.64
CA THR A 182 -3.10 4.01 14.21
C THR A 182 -4.13 4.93 13.57
N VAL A 183 -4.54 5.96 14.31
CA VAL A 183 -5.43 7.03 13.84
C VAL A 183 -4.92 7.62 12.53
N ASP A 184 -3.63 7.95 12.48
CA ASP A 184 -3.02 8.59 11.32
C ASP A 184 -3.03 7.67 10.10
N THR A 185 -2.65 6.40 10.25
CA THR A 185 -2.65 5.45 9.12
C THR A 185 -4.08 5.22 8.60
N ALA A 186 -5.04 4.97 9.48
CA ALA A 186 -6.44 4.77 9.10
C ALA A 186 -7.01 6.02 8.39
N THR A 187 -6.79 7.20 8.96
CA THR A 187 -7.27 8.48 8.41
C THR A 187 -6.62 8.78 7.06
N ALA A 188 -5.31 8.54 6.93
CA ALA A 188 -4.60 8.76 5.67
C ALA A 188 -5.06 7.82 4.56
N PHE A 189 -5.36 6.54 4.86
CA PHE A 189 -6.00 5.64 3.90
C PHE A 189 -7.39 6.12 3.50
N HIS A 190 -8.22 6.48 4.49
CA HIS A 190 -9.57 6.97 4.24
C HIS A 190 -9.56 8.21 3.32
N HIS A 191 -8.77 9.22 3.68
CA HIS A 191 -8.63 10.45 2.89
C HIS A 191 -8.05 10.20 1.51
N THR A 192 -7.00 9.39 1.38
CA THR A 192 -6.37 9.13 0.08
C THR A 192 -7.31 8.38 -0.84
N CYS A 193 -8.04 7.38 -0.35
CA CYS A 193 -8.96 6.61 -1.19
C CYS A 193 -10.12 7.49 -1.68
N LEU A 194 -10.77 8.25 -0.79
CA LEU A 194 -11.86 9.14 -1.19
C LEU A 194 -11.37 10.29 -2.09
N GLY A 195 -10.23 10.89 -1.75
CA GLY A 195 -9.59 11.92 -2.56
C GLY A 195 -9.24 11.43 -3.97
N VAL A 196 -8.67 10.22 -4.10
CA VAL A 196 -8.38 9.60 -5.39
C VAL A 196 -9.65 9.34 -6.18
N VAL A 197 -10.72 8.88 -5.53
CA VAL A 197 -12.00 8.61 -6.20
C VAL A 197 -12.61 9.90 -6.76
N GLU A 198 -12.71 10.95 -5.94
CA GLU A 198 -13.24 12.25 -6.38
C GLU A 198 -12.36 12.89 -7.46
N MET A 199 -11.03 12.90 -7.26
CA MET A 199 -10.07 13.41 -8.23
C MET A 199 -10.19 12.67 -9.57
N THR A 200 -10.28 11.34 -9.54
CA THR A 200 -10.38 10.54 -10.77
C THR A 200 -11.65 10.85 -11.53
N ARG A 201 -12.80 10.96 -10.84
CA ARG A 201 -14.06 11.38 -11.46
C ARG A 201 -13.94 12.77 -12.10
N SER A 202 -13.33 13.71 -11.38
CA SER A 202 -13.06 15.06 -11.88
C SER A 202 -12.21 15.05 -13.16
N LEU A 203 -11.11 14.28 -13.17
CA LEU A 203 -10.18 14.23 -14.29
C LEU A 203 -10.80 13.57 -15.54
N LEU A 204 -11.69 12.59 -15.36
CA LEU A 204 -12.35 11.90 -16.47
C LEU A 204 -13.36 12.77 -17.25
N HIS A 205 -13.70 13.96 -16.77
CA HIS A 205 -14.46 14.92 -17.57
C HIS A 205 -13.67 15.44 -18.77
N GLU A 206 -12.34 15.52 -18.65
CA GLU A 206 -11.45 16.09 -19.68
C GLU A 206 -10.46 15.06 -20.25
N ASN A 207 -10.31 13.90 -19.61
CA ASN A 207 -9.34 12.88 -19.96
C ASN A 207 -10.03 11.54 -20.26
N GLN A 208 -9.50 10.81 -21.25
CA GLN A 208 -10.03 9.49 -21.63
C GLN A 208 -9.81 8.43 -20.55
N PHE A 209 -8.76 8.58 -19.73
CA PHE A 209 -8.41 7.64 -18.69
C PHE A 209 -7.55 8.30 -17.60
N VAL A 210 -7.44 7.63 -16.46
CA VAL A 210 -6.58 8.01 -15.34
C VAL A 210 -5.73 6.82 -14.90
N LEU A 211 -4.42 7.05 -14.73
CA LEU A 211 -3.46 6.07 -14.25
C LEU A 211 -3.08 6.37 -12.80
N LEU A 212 -3.70 5.67 -11.85
CA LEU A 212 -3.53 5.95 -10.42
C LEU A 212 -2.07 5.85 -9.94
N GLY A 213 -1.28 4.98 -10.56
CA GLY A 213 0.14 4.80 -10.25
C GLY A 213 1.03 5.98 -10.64
N LYS A 214 0.47 7.05 -11.22
CA LYS A 214 1.15 8.34 -11.46
C LYS A 214 1.07 9.29 -10.26
N PHE A 215 0.11 9.09 -9.34
CA PHE A 215 -0.07 9.95 -8.16
C PHE A 215 0.71 9.41 -6.96
N THR A 216 2.03 9.38 -7.10
CA THR A 216 2.98 8.90 -6.08
C THR A 216 4.22 9.79 -6.04
N THR A 217 4.94 9.76 -4.93
CA THR A 217 6.22 10.46 -4.77
C THR A 217 7.41 9.64 -5.27
N ASP A 218 7.22 8.44 -5.85
CA ASP A 218 8.28 7.61 -6.46
C ASP A 218 9.25 8.41 -7.37
N PRO A 219 8.79 9.30 -8.28
CA PRO A 219 9.71 10.09 -9.12
C PRO A 219 10.60 11.04 -8.30
N LEU A 220 10.06 11.60 -7.22
CA LEU A 220 10.80 12.47 -6.30
C LEU A 220 11.83 11.65 -5.51
N GLU A 221 11.45 10.47 -5.00
CA GLU A 221 12.40 9.57 -4.33
C GLU A 221 13.54 9.14 -5.26
N LYS A 222 13.23 8.87 -6.52
CA LYS A 222 14.23 8.58 -7.56
C LYS A 222 15.16 9.77 -7.80
N ALA A 223 14.63 11.00 -7.82
CA ALA A 223 15.45 12.20 -7.94
C ALA A 223 16.39 12.35 -6.73
N PHE A 224 15.91 12.15 -5.50
CA PHE A 224 16.77 12.14 -4.31
C PHE A 224 17.82 11.01 -4.36
N GLY A 225 17.47 9.85 -4.91
CA GLY A 225 18.41 8.76 -5.17
C GLY A 225 19.56 9.17 -6.09
N LYS A 226 19.24 9.85 -7.21
CA LYS A 226 20.24 10.38 -8.14
C LYS A 226 21.16 11.40 -7.48
N LEU A 227 20.61 12.30 -6.65
CA LEU A 227 21.42 13.28 -5.90
C LEU A 227 22.41 12.58 -4.95
N ARG A 228 21.98 11.56 -4.21
CA ARG A 228 22.86 10.78 -3.34
C ARG A 228 23.93 10.03 -4.12
N GLN A 229 23.56 9.35 -5.21
CA GLN A 229 24.51 8.63 -6.07
C GLN A 229 25.55 9.58 -6.67
N GLY A 230 25.12 10.77 -7.13
CA GLY A 230 26.01 11.79 -7.68
C GLY A 230 27.00 12.37 -6.67
N SER A 231 26.75 12.21 -5.36
CA SER A 231 27.59 12.68 -4.26
C SER A 231 28.40 11.55 -3.60
N GLY A 232 28.72 10.49 -4.34
CA GLY A 232 29.51 9.36 -3.83
C GLY A 232 28.68 8.27 -3.14
N GLY A 233 27.36 8.27 -3.30
CA GLY A 233 26.46 7.25 -2.75
C GLY A 233 26.21 7.38 -1.25
N THR A 234 26.63 8.50 -0.62
CA THR A 234 26.36 8.78 0.79
C THR A 234 24.87 9.03 1.03
N TYR A 235 24.34 8.42 2.11
CA TYR A 235 22.93 8.61 2.47
C TYR A 235 22.65 10.04 2.96
N PHE A 236 23.58 10.58 3.74
CA PHE A 236 23.54 11.95 4.23
C PHE A 236 24.35 12.84 3.29
N ILE A 237 23.64 13.64 2.51
CA ILE A 237 24.21 14.69 1.66
C ILE A 237 23.89 16.06 2.26
N ASN A 238 24.82 17.01 2.17
CA ASN A 238 24.61 18.37 2.68
C ASN A 238 23.98 19.28 1.61
N VAL A 239 23.54 20.47 2.04
CA VAL A 239 22.87 21.44 1.16
C VAL A 239 23.77 21.88 0.00
N GLN A 240 25.06 22.10 0.26
CA GLN A 240 26.01 22.51 -0.76
C GLN A 240 26.13 21.45 -1.88
N GLN A 241 26.27 20.17 -1.50
CA GLN A 241 26.32 19.06 -2.46
C GLN A 241 25.03 18.96 -3.30
N ILE A 242 23.87 19.22 -2.69
CA ILE A 242 22.59 19.26 -3.42
C ILE A 242 22.61 20.40 -4.45
N LEU A 243 22.98 21.62 -4.03
CA LEU A 243 23.01 22.79 -4.91
C LEU A 243 23.97 22.60 -6.10
N GLU A 244 25.17 22.12 -5.83
CA GLU A 244 26.19 21.83 -6.86
C GLU A 244 25.66 20.82 -7.88
N LYS A 245 25.02 19.73 -7.43
CA LYS A 245 24.49 18.69 -8.33
C LYS A 245 23.27 19.17 -9.11
N VAL A 246 22.37 19.93 -8.50
CA VAL A 246 21.23 20.53 -9.21
C VAL A 246 21.73 21.47 -10.32
N ASN A 247 22.76 22.27 -10.06
CA ASN A 247 23.36 23.15 -11.06
C ASN A 247 23.99 22.36 -12.22
N MET A 248 24.74 21.29 -11.92
CA MET A 248 25.29 20.39 -12.95
C MET A 248 24.20 19.75 -13.82
N MET A 249 23.12 19.24 -13.20
CA MET A 249 22.01 18.63 -13.94
C MET A 249 21.30 19.62 -14.87
N LYS A 250 21.15 20.87 -14.44
CA LYS A 250 20.58 21.94 -15.29
C LYS A 250 21.46 22.26 -16.49
N GLN A 251 22.78 22.27 -16.32
CA GLN A 251 23.72 22.54 -17.42
C GLN A 251 23.73 21.41 -18.46
N SER A 252 23.51 20.16 -18.06
CA SER A 252 23.46 19.00 -18.97
C SER A 252 22.17 18.87 -19.81
N LEU A 253 21.18 19.75 -19.58
CA LEU A 253 19.91 19.79 -20.34
C LEU A 253 19.96 20.78 -21.53
N HIS A 254 21.07 21.48 -21.70
CA HIS A 254 21.39 22.35 -22.83
C HIS A 254 22.51 21.72 -23.66
#